data_AF-A0A1E7HPD4-F1
#
_entry.id   AF-A0A1E7HPD4-F1
#
_cell.length_a   1.000
_cell.length_b   1.000
_cell.length_c   1.000
_cell.angle_alpha   90.00
_cell.angle_beta   90.00
_cell.angle_gamma   90.00
#
_symmetry.space_group_name_H-M   'P 1'
#
loop_
_entity.id
_entity.type
_entity.pdbx_description
1 polymer ?
#
loop_
_entity_poly.entity_id
_entity_poly.type
_entity_poly.pdbx_seq_one_letter_code
_entity_poly.pdbx_strand_id
1 'polypeptide(L)'
;MSDLKTLKNQSRRQHKKSGKLPPFVPILWDILNSVAYQEIPPSAAKALPHFLGKVKMNTRDPQYYNTPFPFSYSEGNRYGFAKATFARCICDLMRYGFIDPVEKGGLRGDSKTSSQFKLSARWQRYGKADFVEVRWETFVPKRITM
;
A
#
# COMPACT_ATOMS: atom_id res chain seq x y z
N MET A 1 -11.22 -65.94 10.78
CA MET A 1 -11.90 -64.95 9.92
C MET A 1 -12.36 -63.82 10.83
N SER A 2 -11.50 -63.00 11.46
CA SER A 2 -10.52 -62.06 10.89
C SER A 2 -11.13 -61.31 9.68
N ASP A 3 -11.33 -60.00 9.66
CA ASP A 3 -10.52 -58.93 10.26
C ASP A 3 -11.28 -57.61 10.45
N LEU A 4 -10.88 -56.89 11.51
CA LEU A 4 -11.05 -55.45 11.70
C LEU A 4 -10.32 -54.66 10.59
N LYS A 5 -10.72 -53.39 10.42
CA LYS A 5 -10.10 -52.26 9.67
C LYS A 5 -10.76 -52.04 8.31
N THR A 6 -11.35 -50.88 8.06
CA THR A 6 -10.55 -49.69 7.73
C THR A 6 -11.36 -48.41 7.96
N LEU A 7 -11.23 -47.84 9.17
CA LEU A 7 -11.44 -46.41 9.37
C LEU A 7 -10.34 -45.69 8.57
N LYS A 8 -10.73 -45.02 7.48
CA LYS A 8 -9.82 -44.16 6.70
C LYS A 8 -9.37 -43.01 7.59
N ASN A 9 -8.21 -43.22 8.20
CA ASN A 9 -7.45 -42.25 8.96
C ASN A 9 -6.94 -41.18 7.98
N GLN A 10 -7.78 -40.19 7.65
CA GLN A 10 -7.30 -38.97 7.03
C GLN A 10 -6.46 -38.25 8.09
N SER A 11 -5.14 -38.44 8.04
CA SER A 11 -4.22 -37.72 8.89
C SER A 11 -4.47 -36.24 8.69
N ARG A 12 -5.12 -35.59 9.65
CA ARG A 12 -5.12 -34.14 9.77
C ARG A 12 -3.67 -33.75 9.99
N ARG A 13 -2.97 -33.36 8.92
CA ARG A 13 -1.70 -32.64 9.02
C ARG A 13 -2.01 -31.38 9.82
N GLN A 14 -1.86 -31.44 11.14
CA GLN A 14 -1.84 -30.26 11.97
C GLN A 14 -0.65 -29.45 11.49
N HIS A 15 -0.91 -28.35 10.78
CA HIS A 15 0.12 -27.35 10.56
C HIS A 15 0.58 -26.91 11.95
N LYS A 16 1.79 -27.34 12.34
CA LYS A 16 2.51 -26.76 13.48
C LYS A 16 2.49 -25.25 13.25
N LYS A 17 1.71 -24.53 14.07
CA LYS A 17 1.75 -23.06 14.09
C LYS A 17 3.21 -22.70 14.38
N SER A 18 3.96 -22.31 13.36
CA SER A 18 5.28 -21.71 13.58
C SER A 18 5.05 -20.56 14.56
N GLY A 19 5.87 -20.41 15.60
CA GLY A 19 5.77 -19.29 16.57
C GLY A 19 5.99 -17.90 15.95
N LYS A 20 5.84 -17.76 14.64
CA LYS A 20 5.88 -16.52 13.88
C LYS A 20 4.58 -15.77 14.10
N LEU A 21 4.72 -14.50 14.45
CA LEU A 21 3.60 -13.57 14.51
C LEU A 21 2.89 -13.53 13.13
N PRO A 22 1.57 -13.29 13.11
CA PRO A 22 0.89 -12.97 11.87
C PRO A 22 1.57 -11.76 11.21
N PRO A 23 1.52 -11.67 9.87
CA PRO A 23 2.09 -10.52 9.17
C PRO A 23 1.40 -9.24 9.66
N PHE A 24 2.20 -8.25 10.04
CA PHE A 24 1.74 -6.92 10.42
C PHE A 24 2.42 -5.87 9.55
N VAL A 25 1.80 -4.70 9.45
CA VAL A 25 2.40 -3.53 8.81
C VAL A 25 2.73 -2.51 9.91
N PRO A 26 4.00 -2.15 10.12
CA PRO A 26 4.35 -1.15 11.10
C PRO A 26 3.94 0.25 10.61
N ILE A 27 3.20 0.98 11.46
CA ILE A 27 3.13 2.44 11.36
C ILE A 27 4.13 2.99 12.36
N LEU A 28 5.14 3.70 11.88
CA LEU A 28 6.20 4.22 12.73
C LEU A 28 5.69 5.35 13.64
N TRP A 29 6.30 5.48 14.81
CA TRP A 29 6.00 6.55 15.76
C TRP A 29 6.11 7.95 15.12
N ASP A 30 7.11 8.15 14.27
CA ASP A 30 7.32 9.41 13.55
C ASP A 30 6.19 9.72 12.57
N ILE A 31 5.61 8.69 11.93
CA ILE A 31 4.45 8.86 11.06
C ILE A 31 3.25 9.26 11.92
N LEU A 32 2.96 8.50 12.99
CA LEU A 32 1.79 8.74 13.86
C LEU A 32 1.78 10.14 14.48
N ASN A 33 2.95 10.68 14.82
CA ASN A 33 3.09 12.01 15.44
C ASN A 33 3.40 13.12 14.44
N SER A 34 3.43 12.82 13.14
CA SER A 34 3.62 13.85 12.12
C SER A 34 2.38 14.74 11.98
N VAL A 35 2.60 16.03 11.70
CA VAL A 35 1.51 16.97 11.37
C VAL A 35 0.70 16.45 10.17
N ALA A 36 1.38 15.89 9.17
CA ALA A 36 0.75 15.28 8.01
C ALA A 36 -0.27 14.19 8.39
N TYR A 37 0.07 13.29 9.32
CA TYR A 37 -0.82 12.21 9.74
C TYR A 37 -1.95 12.71 10.65
N GLN A 38 -1.69 13.72 11.48
CA GLN A 38 -2.72 14.31 12.34
C GLN A 38 -3.79 15.04 11.53
N GLU A 39 -3.43 15.64 10.38
CA GLU A 39 -4.35 16.43 9.56
C GLU A 39 -4.96 15.66 8.36
N ILE A 40 -4.47 14.45 8.06
CA ILE A 40 -4.98 13.68 6.91
C ILE A 40 -6.41 13.19 7.17
N PRO A 41 -7.30 13.14 6.15
CA PRO A 41 -8.64 12.60 6.33
C PRO A 41 -8.65 11.16 6.89
N PRO A 42 -9.59 10.81 7.79
CA PRO A 42 -9.61 9.49 8.44
C PRO A 42 -9.65 8.29 7.48
N SER A 43 -10.32 8.45 6.33
CA SER A 43 -10.36 7.43 5.28
C SER A 43 -8.97 7.15 4.68
N ALA A 44 -8.19 8.21 4.44
CA ALA A 44 -6.83 8.11 3.93
C ALA A 44 -5.86 7.61 5.01
N ALA A 45 -6.02 8.03 6.28
CA ALA A 45 -5.30 7.45 7.41
C ALA A 45 -5.52 5.93 7.51
N LYS A 46 -6.78 5.47 7.35
CA LYS A 46 -7.13 4.04 7.29
C LYS A 46 -6.50 3.34 6.09
N ALA A 47 -6.35 4.02 4.95
CA ALA A 47 -5.75 3.46 3.75
C ALA A 47 -4.22 3.32 3.87
N LEU A 48 -3.54 4.24 4.58
CA LEU A 48 -2.08 4.33 4.65
C LEU A 48 -1.37 2.99 4.99
N PRO A 49 -1.80 2.19 5.98
CA PRO A 49 -1.15 0.92 6.29
C PRO A 49 -1.14 -0.06 5.10
N HIS A 50 -2.16 -0.02 4.24
CA HIS A 50 -2.17 -0.86 3.05
C HIS A 50 -1.10 -0.45 2.05
N PHE A 51 -0.79 0.84 1.92
CA PHE A 51 0.30 1.36 1.08
C PHE A 51 1.67 1.05 1.69
N LEU A 52 1.86 1.30 3.00
CA LEU A 52 3.10 0.95 3.71
C LEU A 52 3.41 -0.54 3.58
N GLY A 53 2.37 -1.38 3.62
CA GLY A 53 2.48 -2.82 3.48
C GLY A 53 2.86 -3.31 2.08
N LYS A 54 2.85 -2.48 1.04
CA LYS A 54 3.27 -2.89 -0.33
C LYS A 54 4.78 -3.03 -0.44
N VAL A 55 5.54 -2.28 0.35
CA VAL A 55 7.00 -2.32 0.37
C VAL A 55 7.46 -3.33 1.43
N LYS A 56 8.02 -4.47 0.99
CA LYS A 56 8.41 -5.60 1.86
C LYS A 56 9.88 -5.56 2.27
N MET A 57 10.44 -4.37 2.49
CA MET A 57 11.83 -4.17 2.92
C MET A 57 11.92 -3.33 4.18
N ASN A 58 13.12 -3.25 4.74
CA ASN A 58 13.39 -2.46 5.94
C ASN A 58 13.20 -0.97 5.64
N THR A 59 12.65 -0.21 6.59
CA THR A 59 12.46 1.24 6.47
C THR A 59 13.78 2.02 6.39
N ARG A 60 14.88 1.43 6.88
CA ARG A 60 16.24 1.97 6.76
C ARG A 60 16.89 1.72 5.41
N ASP A 61 16.28 0.88 4.56
CA ASP A 61 16.80 0.60 3.23
C ASP A 61 16.68 1.86 2.37
N PRO A 62 17.75 2.32 1.68
CA PRO A 62 17.68 3.43 0.74
C PRO A 62 16.61 3.27 -0.36
N GLN A 63 16.23 2.03 -0.68
CA GLN A 63 15.20 1.74 -1.68
C GLN A 63 13.77 1.80 -1.13
N TYR A 64 13.57 1.96 0.18
CA TYR A 64 12.24 1.95 0.79
C TYR A 64 11.28 2.99 0.17
N TYR A 65 11.76 4.22 -0.08
CA TYR A 65 11.00 5.29 -0.72
C TYR A 65 11.12 5.32 -2.25
N ASN A 66 11.94 4.45 -2.84
CA ASN A 66 12.20 4.45 -4.28
C ASN A 66 11.59 3.25 -5.00
N THR A 67 11.18 2.23 -4.25
CA THR A 67 10.58 1.01 -4.81
C THR A 67 9.16 1.27 -5.30
N PRO A 68 8.91 1.15 -6.62
CA PRO A 68 7.56 1.26 -7.17
C PRO A 68 6.73 0.03 -6.83
N PHE A 69 5.43 0.22 -6.68
CA PHE A 69 4.47 -0.85 -6.50
C PHE A 69 3.13 -0.52 -7.17
N PRO A 70 2.44 -1.54 -7.72
CA PRO A 70 1.08 -1.37 -8.24
C PRO A 70 0.10 -1.30 -7.07
N PHE A 71 -0.93 -0.47 -7.19
CA PHE A 71 -2.11 -0.56 -6.33
C PHE A 71 -3.38 -0.34 -7.14
N SER A 72 -4.14 -1.41 -7.34
CA SER A 72 -5.37 -1.37 -8.14
C SER A 72 -6.61 -0.99 -7.32
N TYR A 73 -7.65 -0.50 -8.01
CA TYR A 73 -8.96 -0.29 -7.38
C TYR A 73 -9.61 -1.60 -6.89
N SER A 74 -9.31 -2.73 -7.53
CA SER A 74 -9.81 -4.03 -7.08
C SER A 74 -9.13 -4.49 -5.79
N GLU A 75 -7.85 -4.17 -5.59
CA GLU A 75 -7.17 -4.29 -4.29
C GLU A 75 -7.83 -3.41 -3.23
N GLY A 76 -8.07 -2.13 -3.53
CA GLY A 76 -8.74 -1.21 -2.60
C GLY A 76 -10.11 -1.72 -2.16
N ASN A 77 -10.90 -2.25 -3.09
CA ASN A 77 -12.20 -2.85 -2.77
C ASN A 77 -12.09 -4.07 -1.85
N ARG A 78 -11.07 -4.94 -2.04
CA ARG A 78 -10.79 -6.07 -1.14
C ARG A 78 -10.43 -5.62 0.28
N TYR A 79 -9.87 -4.42 0.43
CA TYR A 79 -9.60 -3.81 1.74
C TYR A 79 -10.78 -3.02 2.31
N GLY A 80 -11.95 -3.07 1.66
CA GLY A 80 -13.19 -2.46 2.15
C GLY A 80 -13.37 -0.99 1.78
N PHE A 81 -12.68 -0.50 0.75
CA PHE A 81 -12.88 0.85 0.24
C PHE A 81 -13.77 0.83 -1.00
N ALA A 82 -14.84 1.63 -1.01
CA ALA A 82 -15.56 1.91 -2.25
C ALA A 82 -14.62 2.58 -3.27
N LYS A 83 -14.83 2.34 -4.57
CA LYS A 83 -13.93 2.82 -5.63
C LYS A 83 -13.66 4.33 -5.56
N ALA A 84 -14.72 5.12 -5.37
CA ALA A 84 -14.61 6.58 -5.26
C ALA A 84 -13.84 7.01 -4.00
N THR A 85 -14.12 6.38 -2.86
CA THR A 85 -13.39 6.60 -1.60
C THR A 85 -11.92 6.27 -1.77
N PHE A 86 -11.59 5.14 -2.41
CA PHE A 86 -10.21 4.72 -2.63
C PHE A 86 -9.47 5.69 -3.55
N ALA A 87 -10.12 6.16 -4.63
CA ALA A 87 -9.57 7.21 -5.49
C ALA A 87 -9.24 8.46 -4.67
N ARG A 88 -10.15 8.87 -3.78
CA ARG A 88 -9.93 10.03 -2.92
C ARG A 88 -8.79 9.81 -1.93
N CYS A 89 -8.70 8.62 -1.33
CA CYS A 89 -7.60 8.25 -0.43
C CYS A 89 -6.24 8.36 -1.12
N ILE A 90 -6.13 7.93 -2.39
CA ILE A 90 -4.89 8.09 -3.17
C ILE A 90 -4.54 9.57 -3.30
N CYS A 91 -5.49 10.42 -3.71
CA CYS A 91 -5.25 11.86 -3.85
C CYS A 91 -4.83 12.50 -2.52
N ASP A 92 -5.50 12.16 -1.42
CA ASP A 92 -5.16 12.68 -0.09
C ASP A 92 -3.77 12.17 0.35
N LEU A 93 -3.45 10.88 0.21
CA LEU A 93 -2.11 10.36 0.54
C LEU A 93 -0.99 11.02 -0.27
N MET A 94 -1.25 11.36 -1.54
CA MET A 94 -0.31 12.11 -2.36
C MET A 94 -0.16 13.55 -1.89
N ARG A 95 -1.28 14.23 -1.63
CA ARG A 95 -1.31 15.61 -1.15
C ARG A 95 -0.56 15.79 0.15
N TYR A 96 -0.71 14.86 1.09
CA TYR A 96 -0.04 14.88 2.40
C TYR A 96 1.38 14.30 2.36
N GLY A 97 1.85 13.84 1.20
CA GLY A 97 3.24 13.46 1.00
C GLY A 97 3.61 12.06 1.52
N PHE A 98 2.65 11.15 1.63
CA PHE A 98 2.89 9.76 2.01
C PHE A 98 3.20 8.85 0.82
N ILE A 99 2.69 9.19 -0.37
CA ILE A 99 2.96 8.46 -1.60
C ILE A 99 3.22 9.42 -2.76
N ASP A 100 3.94 8.94 -3.77
CA ASP A 100 4.15 9.64 -5.03
C ASP A 100 3.74 8.75 -6.21
N PRO A 101 3.11 9.31 -7.26
CA PRO A 101 2.80 8.57 -8.46
C PRO A 101 4.08 8.31 -9.27
N VAL A 102 4.19 7.11 -9.84
CA VAL A 102 5.28 6.72 -10.74
C VAL A 102 4.75 6.60 -12.17
N GLU A 103 3.58 6.00 -12.33
CA GLU A 103 2.93 5.78 -13.63
C GLU A 103 1.41 5.85 -13.49
N LYS A 104 0.73 6.51 -14.44
CA LYS A 104 -0.74 6.52 -14.49
C LYS A 104 -1.22 5.29 -15.25
N GLY A 105 -2.01 4.43 -14.60
CA GLY A 105 -2.72 3.36 -15.30
C GLY A 105 -3.89 3.88 -16.15
N GLY A 106 -4.36 3.08 -17.12
CA GLY A 106 -5.38 3.49 -18.09
C GLY A 106 -6.45 2.43 -18.38
N LEU A 107 -7.66 2.88 -18.76
CA LEU A 107 -8.80 2.03 -19.14
C LEU A 107 -9.05 1.97 -20.66
N ARG A 108 -8.41 2.82 -21.46
CA ARG A 108 -8.58 2.90 -22.92
C ARG A 108 -7.23 2.81 -23.61
N GLY A 109 -7.03 1.81 -24.46
CA GLY A 109 -5.90 1.71 -25.40
C GLY A 109 -4.57 1.21 -24.83
N ASP A 110 -4.14 1.71 -23.67
CA ASP A 110 -2.71 1.63 -23.29
C ASP A 110 -2.36 0.54 -22.28
N SER A 111 -2.87 -0.68 -22.52
CA SER A 111 -2.71 -1.86 -21.65
C SER A 111 -3.41 -1.69 -20.28
N LYS A 112 -4.09 -2.74 -19.80
CA LYS A 112 -4.95 -2.71 -18.59
C LYS A 112 -4.11 -2.66 -17.29
N THR A 113 -3.21 -1.68 -17.18
CA THR A 113 -2.26 -1.55 -16.09
C THR A 113 -2.85 -0.74 -14.95
N SER A 114 -2.58 -1.19 -13.72
CA SER A 114 -2.84 -0.40 -12.53
C SER A 114 -1.80 0.72 -12.42
N SER A 115 -2.21 1.86 -11.87
CA SER A 115 -1.27 2.91 -11.47
C SER A 115 -0.16 2.38 -10.57
N GLN A 116 1.06 2.87 -10.83
CA GLN A 116 2.25 2.58 -10.03
C GLN A 116 2.51 3.75 -9.10
N PHE A 117 2.88 3.44 -7.86
CA PHE A 117 3.20 4.40 -6.82
C PHE A 117 4.50 4.03 -6.15
N LYS A 118 5.08 4.97 -5.42
CA LYS A 118 6.12 4.71 -4.43
C LYS A 118 5.76 5.40 -3.12
N LEU A 119 6.35 4.96 -2.03
CA LEU A 119 6.25 5.69 -0.76
C LEU A 119 7.00 7.01 -0.87
N SER A 120 6.56 8.01 -0.13
CA SER A 120 7.19 9.32 -0.10
C SER A 120 7.59 9.71 1.32
N ALA A 121 8.69 10.45 1.45
CA ALA A 121 9.13 11.04 2.71
C ALA A 121 8.66 12.51 2.84
N ARG A 122 7.92 13.04 1.85
CA ARG A 122 7.48 14.45 1.83
C ARG A 122 6.61 14.81 3.04
N TRP A 123 5.89 13.85 3.63
CA TRP A 123 5.11 14.05 4.85
C TRP A 123 5.93 14.62 6.02
N GLN A 124 7.25 14.35 6.09
CA GLN A 124 8.15 14.91 7.11
C GLN A 124 8.33 16.43 7.00
N ARG A 125 8.04 16.97 5.81
CA ARG A 125 8.10 18.39 5.50
C ARG A 125 6.73 19.06 5.46
N TYR A 126 5.64 18.31 5.60
CA TYR A 126 4.30 18.87 5.58
C TYR A 126 4.14 19.98 6.63
N GLY A 127 3.51 21.10 6.23
CA GLY A 127 3.36 22.30 7.06
C GLY A 127 4.61 23.21 7.12
N LYS A 128 5.72 22.84 6.46
CA LYS A 128 6.92 23.68 6.36
C LYS A 128 6.97 24.41 5.02
N ALA A 129 7.73 25.50 4.96
CA ALA A 129 7.85 26.34 3.77
C ALA A 129 8.45 25.59 2.55
N ASP A 130 9.24 24.54 2.78
CA ASP A 130 9.86 23.71 1.75
C ASP A 130 9.01 22.49 1.34
N PHE A 131 7.76 22.40 1.81
CA PHE A 131 6.86 21.33 1.41
C PHE A 131 6.44 21.48 -0.06
N VAL A 132 6.68 20.42 -0.85
CA VAL A 132 6.21 20.34 -2.24
C VAL A 132 4.96 19.47 -2.28
N GLU A 133 3.80 20.06 -2.56
CA GLU A 133 2.56 19.32 -2.80
C GLU A 133 2.59 18.66 -4.18
N VAL A 134 2.16 17.39 -4.27
CA VAL A 134 1.98 16.67 -5.54
C VAL A 134 0.51 16.32 -5.68
N ARG A 135 -0.09 16.70 -6.80
CA ARG A 135 -1.49 16.42 -7.13
C ARG A 135 -1.60 15.43 -8.28
N TRP A 136 -2.66 14.64 -8.28
CA TRP A 136 -2.86 13.61 -9.30
C TRP A 136 -3.09 14.22 -10.70
N GLU A 137 -3.75 15.37 -10.75
CA GLU A 137 -4.11 16.08 -11.97
C GLU A 137 -2.87 16.63 -12.67
N THR A 138 -1.91 17.16 -11.90
CA THR A 138 -0.68 17.79 -12.44
C THR A 138 0.42 16.79 -12.76
N PHE A 139 0.28 15.53 -12.35
CA PHE A 139 1.27 14.51 -12.65
C PHE A 139 1.29 14.17 -14.14
N VAL A 140 2.43 14.44 -14.79
CA VAL A 140 2.73 13.96 -16.15
C VAL A 140 3.65 12.75 -16.00
N PRO A 141 3.25 11.56 -16.48
CA PRO A 141 4.14 10.39 -16.47
C PRO A 141 5.44 10.71 -17.19
N LYS A 142 6.59 10.33 -16.62
CA LYS A 142 7.85 10.38 -17.37
C LYS A 142 7.68 9.48 -18.59
N ARG A 143 7.87 10.05 -19.79
CA ARG A 143 7.97 9.24 -21.02
C ARG A 143 9.16 8.30 -20.81
N ILE A 144 8.91 7.00 -20.82
CA ILE A 144 9.98 6.01 -20.89
C ILE A 144 10.57 6.17 -22.29
N THR A 145 11.72 6.82 -22.41
CA THR A 145 12.52 6.76 -23.63
C THR A 145 13.00 5.31 -23.73
N MET A 146 12.46 4.57 -24.70
CA MET A 146 12.98 3.26 -25.09
C MET A 146 14.33 3.42 -25.78
#